data_AF-A0A832M0D9-F1
#
_entry.id   AF-A0A832M0D9-F1
#
_cell.length_a   1.000
_cell.length_b   1.000
_cell.length_c   1.000
_cell.angle_alpha   90.00
_cell.angle_beta   90.00
_cell.angle_gamma   90.00
#
_symmetry.space_group_name_H-M   'P 1'
#
loop_
_entity.id
_entity.type
_entity.pdbx_description
1 polymer ?
#
loop_
_entity_poly.entity_id
_entity_poly.type
_entity_poly.pdbx_seq_one_letter_code
_entity_poly.pdbx_strand_id
1 'polypeptide(L)'
;MKSVYPYKFFEYMAEGIEIVSSSLPELEQYQDVIAYARDKNEFINYCKMILEGSYKCNISKYENILKRNTWDSVFDQIESKFQEIYSNDKVL
;
A
#
# COMPACT_ATOMS: atom_id res chain seq x y z
N MET A 1 -4.84 -5.65 -16.62
CA MET A 1 -5.00 -4.22 -16.30
C MET A 1 -3.64 -3.71 -15.88
N LYS A 2 -3.09 -2.65 -16.48
CA LYS A 2 -1.78 -2.11 -16.09
C LYS A 2 -1.92 -1.38 -14.75
N SER A 3 -1.04 -1.68 -13.82
CA SER A 3 -0.98 -1.21 -12.44
C SER A 3 -0.73 0.29 -12.34
N VAL A 4 -1.50 0.98 -11.52
CA VAL A 4 -1.23 2.37 -11.11
C VAL A 4 -0.76 2.33 -9.65
N TYR A 5 0.22 3.16 -9.31
CA TYR A 5 0.65 3.30 -7.92
C TYR A 5 -0.56 3.66 -7.03
N PRO A 6 -0.86 2.91 -5.96
CA PRO A 6 -2.13 3.02 -5.25
C PRO A 6 -2.11 4.21 -4.28
N TYR A 7 -2.07 5.44 -4.79
CA TYR A 7 -1.93 6.63 -3.95
C TYR A 7 -3.08 6.77 -2.93
N LYS A 8 -4.32 6.48 -3.35
CA LYS A 8 -5.50 6.50 -2.47
C LYS A 8 -5.41 5.53 -1.29
N PHE A 9 -4.71 4.40 -1.47
CA PHE A 9 -4.47 3.47 -0.37
C PHE A 9 -3.60 4.12 0.72
N PHE A 10 -2.53 4.83 0.34
CA PHE A 10 -1.69 5.53 1.32
C PHE A 10 -2.38 6.74 1.95
N GLU A 11 -3.21 7.47 1.20
CA GLU A 11 -4.04 8.55 1.76
C GLU A 11 -4.97 8.03 2.87
N TYR A 12 -5.77 6.99 2.61
CA TYR A 12 -6.69 6.42 3.61
C TYR A 12 -5.94 5.79 4.79
N MET A 13 -4.77 5.21 4.55
CA MET A 13 -3.90 4.69 5.59
C MET A 13 -3.38 5.81 6.51
N ALA A 14 -3.04 6.97 5.96
CA ALA A 14 -2.62 8.15 6.74
C ALA A 14 -3.76 8.72 7.60
N GLU A 15 -5.00 8.61 7.14
CA GLU A 15 -6.20 8.98 7.90
C GLU A 15 -6.57 7.94 8.98
N GLY A 16 -5.89 6.78 9.02
CA GLY A 16 -6.18 5.70 9.97
C GLY A 16 -7.53 5.01 9.71
N ILE A 17 -8.03 5.09 8.48
CA ILE A 17 -9.30 4.48 8.09
C ILE A 17 -9.08 2.99 7.79
N GLU A 18 -10.05 2.18 8.19
CA GLU A 18 -10.14 0.76 7.84
C GLU A 18 -10.31 0.59 6.33
N ILE A 19 -9.37 -0.11 5.66
CA ILE A 19 -9.37 -0.25 4.20
C ILE A 19 -9.86 -1.64 3.80
N VAL A 20 -10.91 -1.69 2.98
CA VAL A 20 -11.31 -2.89 2.22
C VAL A 20 -10.90 -2.71 0.77
N SER A 21 -10.09 -3.64 0.26
CA SER A 21 -9.66 -3.64 -1.14
C SER A 21 -10.11 -4.92 -1.83
N SER A 22 -10.40 -4.83 -3.14
CA SER A 22 -10.38 -6.01 -4.00
C SER A 22 -8.95 -6.54 -4.16
N SER A 23 -8.80 -7.71 -4.78
CA SER A 23 -7.51 -8.36 -4.94
C SER A 23 -6.61 -7.71 -5.98
N LEU A 24 -6.13 -6.50 -5.67
CA LEU A 24 -5.15 -5.76 -6.44
C LEU A 24 -3.75 -6.33 -6.17
N PRO A 25 -2.99 -6.74 -7.19
CA PRO A 25 -1.65 -7.32 -7.00
C PRO A 25 -0.70 -6.41 -6.21
N GLU A 26 -0.78 -5.10 -6.39
CA GLU A 26 0.10 -4.11 -5.76
C GLU A 26 -0.13 -4.02 -4.24
N LEU A 27 -1.33 -4.41 -3.79
CA LEU A 27 -1.75 -4.40 -2.40
C LEU A 27 -1.61 -5.76 -1.70
N GLU A 28 -1.24 -6.81 -2.43
CA GLU A 28 -1.10 -8.16 -1.87
C GLU A 28 -0.07 -8.20 -0.73
N GLN A 29 1.01 -7.43 -0.87
CA GLN A 29 2.04 -7.29 0.18
C GLN A 29 1.54 -6.65 1.48
N TYR A 30 0.37 -5.99 1.46
CA TYR A 30 -0.23 -5.31 2.61
C TYR A 30 -1.44 -6.07 3.18
N GLN A 31 -1.71 -7.30 2.72
CA GLN A 31 -2.89 -8.07 3.13
C GLN A 31 -2.95 -8.37 4.65
N ASP A 32 -1.86 -8.22 5.38
CA ASP A 32 -1.81 -8.37 6.84
C ASP A 32 -2.23 -7.10 7.61
N VAL A 33 -2.41 -5.99 6.90
CA VAL A 33 -2.79 -4.69 7.47
C VAL A 33 -4.05 -4.09 6.86
N ILE A 34 -4.68 -4.76 5.89
CA ILE A 34 -5.97 -4.37 5.31
C ILE A 34 -6.91 -5.57 5.15
N ALA A 35 -8.20 -5.29 4.98
CA ALA A 35 -9.17 -6.29 4.53
C ALA A 35 -9.01 -6.54 3.02
N TYR A 36 -8.24 -7.56 2.67
CA TYR A 36 -7.94 -7.93 1.28
C TYR A 36 -8.93 -8.98 0.76
N ALA A 37 -9.90 -8.55 -0.05
CA ALA A 37 -10.95 -9.40 -0.58
C ALA A 37 -10.59 -10.02 -1.94
N ARG A 38 -10.66 -11.35 -2.04
CA ARG A 38 -10.40 -12.14 -3.26
C ARG A 38 -11.62 -12.23 -4.15
N ASP A 39 -12.82 -12.03 -3.61
CA ASP A 39 -14.06 -12.01 -4.38
C ASP A 39 -15.11 -11.01 -3.83
N LYS A 40 -16.24 -10.95 -4.52
CA LYS A 40 -17.38 -10.08 -4.18
C LYS A 40 -17.95 -10.37 -2.79
N ASN A 41 -18.07 -11.63 -2.42
CA ASN A 41 -18.68 -12.04 -1.15
C ASN A 41 -17.76 -11.66 0.01
N GLU A 42 -16.45 -11.90 -0.13
CA GLU A 42 -15.46 -11.46 0.85
C GLU A 42 -15.48 -9.95 1.01
N PHE A 43 -15.54 -9.18 -0.07
CA PHE A 43 -15.58 -7.71 -0.02
C PHE A 43 -16.79 -7.21 0.78
N ILE A 44 -17.98 -7.75 0.49
CA ILE A 44 -19.21 -7.41 1.20
C ILE A 44 -19.11 -7.81 2.68
N ASN A 45 -18.55 -9.00 2.96
CA ASN A 45 -18.41 -9.50 4.31
C ASN A 45 -17.47 -8.63 5.15
N TYR A 46 -16.30 -8.25 4.62
CA TYR A 46 -15.38 -7.34 5.32
C TYR A 46 -16.00 -5.98 5.60
N CYS A 47 -16.74 -5.40 4.65
CA CYS A 47 -17.47 -4.15 4.88
C CYS A 47 -18.44 -4.27 6.06
N LYS A 48 -19.21 -5.35 6.13
CA LYS A 48 -20.13 -5.61 7.25
C LYS A 48 -19.38 -5.76 8.57
N MET A 49 -18.34 -6.60 8.60
CA MET A 49 -17.58 -6.86 9.82
C MET A 49 -16.90 -5.60 10.37
N ILE A 50 -16.41 -4.71 9.51
CA ILE A 50 -15.84 -3.41 9.91
C ILE A 50 -16.93 -2.50 10.48
N LEU A 51 -18.09 -2.38 9.80
CA LEU A 51 -19.20 -1.55 10.26
C LEU A 51 -19.80 -2.05 11.59
N GLU A 52 -19.81 -3.36 11.80
CA GLU A 52 -20.24 -4.02 13.05
C GLU A 52 -19.16 -3.99 14.14
N GLY A 53 -17.92 -3.60 13.80
CA GLY A 53 -16.77 -3.57 14.71
C GLY A 53 -16.19 -4.94 15.06
N SER A 54 -16.59 -6.01 14.35
CA SER A 54 -16.10 -7.39 14.53
C SER A 54 -14.80 -7.67 13.76
N TYR A 55 -14.37 -6.75 12.90
CA TYR A 55 -13.07 -6.75 12.24
C TYR A 55 -12.38 -5.39 12.38
N LYS A 56 -11.06 -5.41 12.59
CA LYS A 56 -10.20 -4.23 12.60
C LYS A 56 -8.89 -4.55 11.91
N CYS A 57 -8.44 -3.65 11.05
CA CYS A 57 -7.15 -3.69 10.41
C CYS A 57 -6.05 -3.46 11.45
N ASN A 58 -4.86 -3.95 11.14
CA ASN A 58 -3.69 -3.73 11.99
C ASN A 58 -3.07 -2.34 11.72
N ILE A 59 -3.78 -1.30 12.16
CA ILE A 59 -3.40 0.10 11.98
C ILE A 59 -2.03 0.42 12.63
N SER A 60 -1.60 -0.35 13.64
CA SER A 60 -0.30 -0.13 14.30
C SER A 60 0.91 -0.22 13.36
N LYS A 61 0.76 -0.90 12.21
CA LYS A 61 1.81 -1.04 11.20
C LYS A 61 1.80 0.09 10.16
N TYR A 62 0.76 0.92 10.12
CA TYR A 62 0.58 1.95 9.10
C TYR A 62 1.72 2.97 9.11
N GLU A 63 2.16 3.41 10.28
CA GLU A 63 3.22 4.42 10.40
C GLU A 63 4.51 4.02 9.66
N ASN A 64 4.94 2.76 9.81
CA ASN A 64 6.13 2.25 9.15
C ASN A 64 5.96 2.14 7.62
N ILE A 65 4.76 1.82 7.17
CA ILE A 65 4.43 1.75 5.74
C ILE A 65 4.43 3.16 5.14
N LEU A 66 3.79 4.12 5.79
CA LEU A 66 3.66 5.49 5.32
C LEU A 66 5.02 6.20 5.24
N LYS A 67 5.89 6.03 6.24
CA LYS A 67 7.25 6.61 6.24
C LYS A 67 8.08 6.20 5.03
N ARG A 68 7.87 5.00 4.49
CA ARG A 68 8.58 4.46 3.32
C ARG A 68 7.95 4.85 1.97
N ASN A 69 6.76 5.44 2.00
CA ASN A 69 5.96 5.77 0.83
C ASN A 69 5.63 7.27 0.76
N THR A 70 6.40 8.12 1.46
CA THR A 70 6.32 9.58 1.29
C THR A 70 6.91 9.99 -0.05
N TRP A 71 6.56 11.19 -0.54
CA TRP A 71 7.16 11.75 -1.76
C TRP A 71 8.68 11.89 -1.65
N ASP A 72 9.18 12.31 -0.48
CA ASP A 72 10.62 12.40 -0.22
C ASP A 72 11.27 11.01 -0.31
N SER A 73 10.70 9.99 0.34
CA SER A 73 11.26 8.64 0.30
C SER A 73 11.21 8.02 -1.10
N VAL A 74 10.16 8.30 -1.87
CA VAL A 74 10.05 7.86 -3.26
C VAL A 74 11.07 8.57 -4.14
N PHE A 75 11.27 9.89 -3.94
CA PHE A 75 12.28 10.66 -4.65
C PHE A 75 13.70 10.14 -4.35
N ASP A 76 14.03 9.94 -3.08
CA ASP A 76 15.34 9.41 -2.65
C ASP A 76 15.64 8.04 -3.29
N GLN A 77 14.63 7.18 -3.41
CA GLN A 77 14.75 5.88 -4.07
C GLN A 77 15.02 6.02 -5.57
N ILE A 78 14.34 6.95 -6.24
CA ILE A 78 14.54 7.23 -7.67
C ILE A 78 15.93 7.82 -7.90
N GLU A 79 16.33 8.81 -7.10
CA GLU A 79 17.64 9.45 -7.17
C GLU A 79 18.76 8.44 -6.94
N SER A 80 18.66 7.61 -5.91
CA SER A 80 19.66 6.57 -5.61
C SER A 80 19.84 5.60 -6.77
N LYS A 81 18.75 5.13 -7.37
CA LYS A 81 18.81 4.26 -8.56
C LYS A 81 19.39 4.97 -9.78
N PHE A 82 19.08 6.26 -9.97
CA PHE A 82 19.65 7.04 -11.05
C PHE A 82 21.17 7.17 -10.90
N GLN A 83 21.67 7.45 -9.69
CA GLN A 83 23.10 7.53 -9.41
C GLN A 83 23.82 6.19 -9.60
N GLU A 84 23.19 5.07 -9.21
CA GLU A 84 23.72 3.73 -9.44
C GLU A 84 23.93 3.44 -10.93
N ILE A 85 22.90 3.70 -11.75
CA ILE A 85 22.97 3.53 -13.21
C ILE A 85 24.07 4.42 -13.80
N TYR A 86 24.07 5.71 -13.45
CA TYR A 86 25.01 6.68 -14.03
C TYR A 86 26.47 6.44 -13.61
N SER A 87 26.69 5.89 -12.41
CA SER A 87 28.04 5.53 -11.94
C SER A 87 28.57 4.27 -12.63
N ASN A 88 27.70 3.32 -12.96
CA ASN A 88 28.06 2.11 -13.69
C ASN A 88 28.35 2.38 -15.19
N ASP A 89 27.69 3.37 -15.79
CA ASP A 89 27.90 3.75 -17.19
C ASP A 89 29.18 4.58 -17.42
N LYS A 90 29.85 5.07 -16.37
CA LYS A 90 31.17 5.75 -16.48
C LYS A 90 32.37 4.81 -16.62
N VAL A 91 32.13 3.50 -16.79
CA VAL A 91 33.16 2.50 -17.10
C VAL A 91 33.04 2.06 -18.57
N LEU A 92 33.17 3.00 -19.50
CA LEU A 92 33.50 2.77 -20.92
C LEU A 92 34.42 3.89 -21.43
#